data_AF-A0A564T0X2-F1
#
_entry.id   AF-A0A564T0X2-F1
#
_cell.length_a   1.000
_cell.length_b   1.000
_cell.length_c   1.000
_cell.angle_alpha   90.00
_cell.angle_beta   90.00
_cell.angle_gamma   90.00
#
_symmetry.space_group_name_H-M   'P 1'
#
loop_
_entity.id
_entity.type
_entity.pdbx_description
1 polymer ?
#
loop_
_entity_poly.entity_id
_entity_poly.type
_entity_poly.pdbx_seq_one_letter_code
_entity_poly.pdbx_strand_id
1 'polypeptide(L)' 'MIIDFHTHIFPDKIDGRTPGYLSDIFGASPFAGGTHTGLCDSMKKAGVDVSISLPAVTKVSQVESIAKKLLGI' A
#
# COMPACT_ATOMS: atom_id res chain seq x y z
N MET A 1 -16.03 -15.84 -0.08
CA MET A 1 -15.85 -14.38 -0.07
C MET A 1 -15.03 -13.99 1.14
N ILE A 2 -13.76 -13.71 0.93
CA ILE A 2 -12.78 -13.24 1.91
C ILE A 2 -12.50 -11.77 1.63
N ILE A 3 -12.66 -10.93 2.66
CA ILE A 3 -12.38 -9.50 2.59
C ILE A 3 -11.22 -9.19 3.53
N ASP A 4 -10.14 -8.65 2.98
CA ASP A 4 -9.04 -8.07 3.74
C ASP A 4 -9.27 -6.55 3.87
N PHE A 5 -9.63 -6.10 5.07
CA PHE A 5 -9.93 -4.69 5.32
C PHE A 5 -8.69 -3.86 5.68
N HIS A 6 -7.51 -4.46 5.73
CA HIS A 6 -6.28 -3.79 6.15
C HIS A 6 -5.15 -4.02 5.14
N THR A 7 -5.18 -3.26 4.05
CA THR A 7 -4.09 -3.26 3.07
C THR A 7 -3.60 -1.85 2.77
N HIS A 8 -2.38 -1.74 2.25
CA HIS A 8 -1.78 -0.49 1.83
C HIS A 8 -1.09 -0.68 0.49
N ILE A 9 -1.24 0.30 -0.40
CA ILE A 9 -0.47 0.37 -1.65
C ILE A 9 0.21 1.73 -1.78
N PHE A 10 1.37 1.74 -2.41
CA PHE A 10 2.05 2.92 -2.89
C PHE A 10 1.66 3.18 -4.35
N PRO A 11 1.45 4.44 -4.76
CA PRO A 11 1.31 4.78 -6.17
C PRO A 11 2.51 4.34 -7.00
N ASP A 12 2.29 3.86 -8.22
CA ASP A 12 3.36 3.38 -9.11
C ASP A 12 4.47 4.42 -9.34
N LYS A 13 4.13 5.72 -9.31
CA LYS A 13 5.09 6.83 -9.47
C LYS A 13 6.15 6.90 -8.37
N ILE A 14 5.90 6.27 -7.22
CA ILE A 14 6.82 6.22 -6.09
C ILE A 14 7.27 4.78 -5.77
N ASP A 15 6.96 3.85 -6.68
CA ASP A 15 7.40 2.46 -6.61
C ASP A 15 8.95 2.39 -6.64
N GLY A 16 9.50 1.39 -5.94
CA GLY A 16 10.93 1.21 -5.73
C GLY A 16 11.57 2.16 -4.71
N ARG A 17 11.28 3.48 -4.75
CA ARG A 17 11.89 4.45 -3.81
C ARG A 17 11.39 4.28 -2.39
N THR A 18 10.07 4.19 -2.22
CA THR A 18 9.46 4.11 -0.88
C THR A 18 9.73 2.76 -0.22
N PRO A 19 9.53 1.62 -0.91
CA PRO A 19 9.87 0.31 -0.33
C PRO A 19 11.36 0.17 -0.01
N GLY A 20 12.25 0.70 -0.86
CA GLY A 20 13.70 0.73 -0.60
C GLY A 20 14.03 1.53 0.66
N TYR A 21 13.54 2.78 0.75
CA TYR A 21 13.71 3.62 1.93
C TYR A 21 13.19 2.97 3.22
N LEU A 22 12.03 2.32 3.18
CA LEU A 22 11.47 1.62 4.33
C LEU A 22 12.27 0.36 4.69
N SER A 23 12.75 -0.39 3.69
CA SER A 23 13.64 -1.54 3.89
C SER A 23 14.94 -1.13 4.57
N ASP A 24 15.52 0.03 4.21
CA ASP A 24 16.74 0.55 4.82
C ASP A 24 16.54 0.95 6.29
N ILE A 25 15.38 1.55 6.62
CA ILE A 25 15.04 1.91 8.00
C ILE A 25 14.75 0.67 8.86
N PHE A 26 14.00 -0.28 8.30
CA PHE A 26 13.53 -1.46 9.03
C PHE A 26 14.60 -2.55 9.13
N GLY A 27 15.55 -2.60 8.19
CA GLY A 27 16.61 -3.60 8.13
C GLY A 27 16.16 -4.97 7.59
N ALA A 28 15.03 -5.04 6.87
CA ALA A 28 14.58 -6.26 6.21
C ALA A 28 13.90 -5.97 4.88
N SER A 29 14.04 -6.92 3.94
CA SER A 29 13.42 -6.84 2.63
C SER A 29 11.90 -7.00 2.69
N PRO A 30 11.13 -6.30 1.84
CA PRO A 30 9.69 -6.49 1.74
C PRO A 30 9.33 -7.93 1.32
N PHE A 31 8.28 -8.49 1.93
CA PHE A 31 7.75 -9.81 1.58
C PHE A 31 6.91 -9.82 0.29
N ALA A 32 6.39 -8.66 -0.11
CA ALA A 32 5.58 -8.47 -1.31
C ALA A 32 5.84 -7.08 -1.91
N GLY A 33 5.51 -6.94 -3.20
CA GLY A 33 5.53 -5.63 -3.88
C GLY A 33 4.46 -4.71 -3.30
N GLY A 34 4.83 -3.46 -3.02
CA GLY A 34 3.93 -2.48 -2.42
C GLY A 34 2.98 -1.76 -3.40
N THR A 35 2.84 -2.24 -4.64
CA THR A 35 2.01 -1.61 -5.67
C THR A 35 0.61 -2.24 -5.76
N HIS A 36 -0.28 -1.62 -6.55
CA HIS A 36 -1.57 -2.23 -6.89
C HIS A 36 -1.41 -3.65 -7.45
N THR A 37 -0.50 -3.83 -8.41
CA THR A 37 -0.23 -5.15 -9.00
C THR A 37 0.28 -6.15 -7.95
N GLY A 38 1.19 -5.70 -7.07
CA GLY A 38 1.70 -6.54 -5.98
C GLY A 38 0.62 -7.00 -5.01
N LEU A 39 -0.33 -6.11 -4.68
CA LEU A 39 -1.50 -6.45 -3.87
C LEU A 39 -2.40 -7.46 -4.60
N CYS A 40 -2.75 -7.22 -5.87
CA CYS A 40 -3.59 -8.14 -6.64
C CYS A 40 -2.98 -9.55 -6.74
N ASP A 41 -1.66 -9.66 -6.92
CA ASP A 41 -1.00 -10.96 -6.98
C ASP A 41 -0.97 -11.67 -5.62
N SER A 42 -0.85 -10.90 -4.53
CA SER A 42 -0.97 -11.42 -3.17
C SER A 42 -2.40 -11.91 -2.88
N MET A 43 -3.41 -11.15 -3.30
CA MET A 43 -4.82 -11.54 -3.18
C MET A 43 -5.10 -12.87 -3.89
N LYS A 44 -4.64 -13.03 -5.14
CA LYS A 44 -4.79 -14.29 -5.91
C LYS A 44 -4.16 -15.48 -5.20
N LYS A 45 -2.94 -15.32 -4.67
CA LYS A 45 -2.22 -16.38 -3.96
C LYS A 45 -2.91 -16.77 -2.65
N ALA A 46 -3.49 -15.80 -1.95
CA ALA A 46 -4.14 -15.99 -0.66
C ALA A 46 -5.63 -16.38 -0.76
N GLY A 47 -6.24 -16.30 -1.95
CA GLY A 47 -7.67 -16.52 -2.12
C GLY A 47 -8.54 -15.38 -1.54
N VAL A 48 -8.01 -14.15 -1.51
CA VAL A 48 -8.74 -12.96 -1.05
C VAL A 48 -9.54 -12.37 -2.21
N ASP A 49 -10.85 -12.20 -2.03
CA ASP A 49 -11.75 -11.71 -3.07
C ASP A 49 -11.72 -10.17 -3.17
N VAL A 50 -11.61 -9.49 -2.02
CA VAL A 50 -11.61 -8.01 -1.93
C VAL A 50 -10.59 -7.56 -0.91
N SER A 51 -9.80 -6.55 -1.28
CA SER A 51 -8.93 -5.84 -0.35
C SER A 51 -9.28 -4.35 -0.30
N ILE A 52 -9.41 -3.81 0.91
CA ILE A 52 -9.59 -2.38 1.14
C ILE A 52 -8.21 -1.75 1.30
N SER A 53 -7.82 -0.92 0.33
CA SER A 53 -6.56 -0.17 0.38
C SER A 53 -6.72 1.12 1.18
N LEU A 54 -6.03 1.20 2.30
CA LEU A 54 -5.99 2.34 3.20
C LEU A 54 -4.81 3.26 2.86
N PRO A 55 -4.94 4.59 3.06
CA PRO A 55 -3.83 5.52 2.85
C PRO A 55 -2.66 5.21 3.79
N ALA A 56 -1.48 5.04 3.22
CA ALA A 56 -0.23 5.04 3.98
C ALA A 56 0.22 6.49 4.24
N VAL A 57 0.16 6.93 5.49
CA VAL A 57 0.61 8.25 5.95
C VAL A 57 1.82 8.09 6.87
N THR A 58 2.94 8.76 6.55
CA THR A 58 4.17 8.72 7.35
C THR A 58 4.44 10.01 8.10
N LYS A 59 3.66 11.07 7.82
CA LYS A 59 3.70 12.38 8.52
C LYS A 59 2.29 12.92 8.71
N VAL A 60 2.05 13.57 9.85
CA VAL A 60 0.75 14.19 10.17
C VAL A 60 0.30 15.19 9.09
N SER A 61 1.22 15.95 8.51
CA SER A 61 0.92 16.92 7.45
C SER A 61 0.43 16.30 6.14
N GLN A 62 0.53 14.97 5.96
CA GLN A 62 0.05 14.28 4.76
C GLN A 62 -1.42 13.89 4.85
N VAL A 63 -1.99 13.80 6.06
CA VAL A 63 -3.31 13.19 6.32
C VAL A 63 -4.40 13.82 5.46
N GLU A 64 -4.54 15.15 5.51
CA GLU A 64 -5.60 15.85 4.78
C GLU A 64 -5.43 15.74 3.26
N SER A 65 -4.22 15.96 2.74
CA SER A 65 -3.96 15.92 1.30
C SER A 65 -4.18 14.54 0.70
N ILE A 66 -3.79 13.48 1.42
CA ILE A 66 -3.97 12.10 0.94
C ILE A 66 -5.44 11.69 1.05
N ALA A 67 -6.14 12.03 2.13
CA ALA A 67 -7.56 11.75 2.29
C ALA A 67 -8.40 12.40 1.17
N LYS A 68 -8.12 13.66 0.86
CA LYS A 68 -8.77 14.41 -0.24
C LYS A 68 -8.58 13.72 -1.60
N LYS A 69 -7.35 13.33 -1.93
CA LYS A 69 -7.03 12.58 -3.16
C LYS A 69 -7.80 11.28 -3.29
N LEU A 70 -8.01 10.55 -2.19
CA LEU A 70 -8.78 9.30 -2.19
C LEU A 70 -10.28 9.54 -2.40
N LEU A 71 -10.80 10.65 -1.85
CA LEU A 71 -12.20 11.06 -2.01
C LEU A 71 -12.47 11.74 -3.36
N GLY A 72 -11.43 12.06 -4.13
CA GLY A 72 -11.55 12.76 -5.41
C GLY A 72 -11.94 14.24 -5.28
N ILE A 73 -11.62 14.87 -4.14
CA ILE A 73 -11.95 16.26 -3.80
C ILE A 73 -10.70 17.12 -3.58
#